data_AF-A0A2D4NES2-F1
#
_entry.id   AF-A0A2D4NES2-F1
#
_cell.length_a   1.000
_cell.length_b   1.000
_cell.length_c   1.000
_cell.angle_alpha   90.00
_cell.angle_beta   90.00
_cell.angle_gamma   90.00
#
_symmetry.space_group_name_H-M   'P 1'
#
loop_
_entity.id
_entity.type
_entity.pdbx_description
1 polymer ?
#
loop_
_entity_poly.entity_id
_entity_poly.type
_entity_poly.pdbx_seq_one_letter_code
_entity_poly.pdbx_strand_id
1 'polypeptide(L)'
;NNISWNIGSTIHFLLKETMSSAMAALKGRVQDLENSLHHLHTIHRTVQALIRDQDKLASTLKEQKQSLTSLLEEPHCTYCMGVLSRAQELKLGTDFQNVPSVEKVLKNLHGLLQTNFSEMIHKANNSFNAIPQFTVMKMNKVVQELKKDVERAAQKVQFVADDFPISDQTRPMNEALAKAENMSRPFLKEVKPFETYRWIAGTIACTVILLIVFCNVLGLSFGTYGLVVREDPSDYESRAEAGAKFLIIGVTFSFFFSWILILLVASTFLIGGNIQTLVCKPWASQEIFRFIDTPGNLPPSMNVSQYLGLKQNLNLTSAYQQCKNGAGL
;
A
#
# COMPACT_ATOMS: atom_id res chain seq x y z
N ASN A 1 -1.81 -25.25 -9.22
CA ASN A 1 -1.45 -24.48 -10.43
C ASN A 1 -1.82 -23.00 -10.37
N ASN A 2 -2.99 -22.60 -9.87
CA ASN A 2 -3.38 -21.18 -9.85
C ASN A 2 -2.50 -20.25 -8.99
N ILE A 3 -2.02 -20.71 -7.83
CA ILE A 3 -1.20 -19.89 -6.92
C ILE A 3 0.12 -19.49 -7.57
N SER A 4 0.85 -20.44 -8.16
CA SER A 4 2.14 -20.18 -8.80
C SER A 4 2.03 -19.28 -10.03
N TRP A 5 0.95 -19.42 -10.81
CA TRP A 5 0.66 -18.53 -11.92
C TRP A 5 0.36 -17.11 -11.46
N ASN A 6 -0.40 -16.97 -10.37
CA ASN A 6 -0.75 -15.67 -9.81
C ASN A 6 0.50 -14.93 -9.30
N ILE A 7 1.38 -15.64 -8.56
CA ILE A 7 2.66 -15.08 -8.08
C ILE A 7 3.52 -14.62 -9.28
N GLY A 8 3.65 -15.47 -10.30
CA GLY A 8 4.43 -15.12 -11.49
C GLY A 8 3.83 -13.94 -12.28
N SER A 9 2.50 -13.87 -12.38
CA SER A 9 1.78 -12.75 -12.98
C SER A 9 1.95 -11.45 -12.18
N THR A 10 1.94 -11.52 -10.85
CA THR A 10 2.20 -10.35 -9.98
C THR A 10 3.62 -9.82 -10.16
N ILE A 11 4.63 -10.71 -10.21
CA ILE A 11 6.02 -10.32 -10.46
C ILE A 11 6.16 -9.66 -11.84
N HIS A 12 5.55 -10.26 -12.88
CA HIS A 12 5.53 -9.68 -14.21
C HIS A 12 4.87 -8.30 -14.25
N PHE A 13 3.71 -8.15 -13.61
CA PHE A 13 2.97 -6.89 -13.54
C PHE A 13 3.78 -5.78 -12.84
N LEU A 14 4.37 -6.07 -11.68
CA LEU A 14 5.16 -5.11 -10.91
C LEU A 14 6.40 -4.62 -11.67
N LEU A 15 7.03 -5.49 -12.44
CA LEU A 15 8.26 -5.16 -13.18
C LEU A 15 8.01 -4.64 -14.60
N LYS A 16 6.75 -4.69 -15.09
CA LYS A 16 6.41 -4.40 -16.48
C LYS A 16 6.82 -2.99 -16.90
N GLU A 17 6.46 -1.99 -16.10
CA GLU A 17 6.76 -0.59 -16.40
C GLU A 17 8.26 -0.32 -16.42
N THR A 18 8.98 -0.79 -15.39
CA THR A 18 10.44 -0.63 -15.30
C THR A 18 11.16 -1.33 -16.44
N MET A 19 10.75 -2.56 -16.78
CA MET A 19 11.37 -3.34 -17.85
C MET A 19 11.09 -2.74 -19.23
N SER A 20 9.85 -2.32 -19.48
CA SER A 20 9.45 -1.65 -20.73
C SER A 20 10.22 -0.35 -20.94
N SER A 21 10.32 0.48 -19.89
CA SER A 21 11.07 1.74 -19.93
C SER A 21 12.57 1.49 -20.21
N ALA A 22 13.19 0.54 -19.51
CA ALA A 22 14.59 0.19 -19.72
C ALA A 22 14.86 -0.34 -21.15
N MET A 23 13.96 -1.18 -21.69
CA MET A 23 14.06 -1.68 -23.07
C MET A 23 13.90 -0.56 -24.10
N ALA A 24 12.95 0.36 -23.88
CA ALA A 24 12.74 1.49 -24.77
C ALA A 24 13.97 2.41 -24.80
N ALA A 25 14.54 2.71 -23.64
CA ALA A 25 15.77 3.48 -23.53
C ALA A 25 16.94 2.79 -24.25
N LEU A 26 17.11 1.48 -24.04
CA LEU A 26 18.15 0.70 -24.71
C LEU A 26 17.97 0.70 -26.24
N LYS A 27 16.73 0.51 -26.71
CA LYS A 27 16.41 0.57 -28.15
C LYS A 27 16.76 1.93 -28.75
N GLY A 28 16.45 3.02 -28.06
CA GLY A 28 16.83 4.37 -28.48
C GLY A 28 18.35 4.53 -28.63
N ARG A 29 19.12 4.07 -27.65
CA ARG A 29 20.59 4.12 -27.69
C ARG A 29 21.20 3.31 -28.83
N VAL A 30 20.63 2.13 -29.10
CA VAL A 30 21.05 1.29 -30.24
C VAL A 30 20.79 2.02 -31.56
N GLN A 31 19.63 2.65 -31.71
CA GLN A 31 19.31 3.44 -32.91
C GLN A 31 20.25 4.63 -33.09
N ASP A 32 20.55 5.36 -32.02
CA ASP A 32 21.49 6.48 -32.04
C ASP A 32 22.90 6.03 -32.46
N LEU A 33 23.33 4.86 -31.97
CA LEU A 33 24.61 4.26 -32.31
C LEU A 33 24.69 3.88 -33.79
N GLU A 34 23.65 3.22 -34.32
CA GLU A 34 23.55 2.86 -35.74
C GLU A 34 23.60 4.11 -36.65
N ASN A 35 22.84 5.15 -36.30
CA ASN A 35 22.81 6.41 -37.04
C ASN A 35 24.17 7.12 -37.00
N SER A 36 24.80 7.18 -35.83
CA SER A 36 26.12 7.79 -35.66
C SER A 36 27.18 7.07 -36.48
N LEU A 37 27.12 5.74 -36.52
CA LEU A 37 28.02 4.93 -37.31
C LEU A 37 27.82 5.12 -38.82
N HIS A 38 26.56 5.23 -39.25
CA HIS A 38 26.23 5.58 -40.63
C HIS A 38 26.84 6.95 -41.02
N HIS A 39 26.69 7.97 -40.18
CA HIS A 39 27.29 9.29 -40.42
C HIS A 39 28.82 9.25 -40.43
N LEU A 40 29.45 8.51 -39.52
CA LEU A 40 30.91 8.34 -39.49
C LEU A 40 31.44 7.69 -40.78
N HIS A 41 30.75 6.66 -41.29
CA HIS A 41 31.09 6.06 -42.58
C HIS A 41 30.94 7.05 -43.74
N THR A 42 29.87 7.86 -43.74
CA THR A 42 29.65 8.87 -44.77
C THR A 42 30.74 9.93 -44.73
N ILE A 43 31.08 10.46 -43.54
CA ILE A 43 32.18 11.42 -43.36
C ILE A 43 33.50 10.84 -43.87
N HIS A 44 33.83 9.60 -43.50
CA HIS A 44 35.05 8.94 -43.95
C HIS A 44 35.14 8.89 -45.48
N ARG A 45 34.06 8.45 -46.15
CA ARG A 45 34.01 8.38 -47.63
C ARG A 45 34.10 9.77 -48.27
N THR A 46 33.40 10.75 -47.72
CA THR A 46 33.39 12.12 -48.25
C THR A 46 34.76 12.78 -48.10
N VAL A 47 35.42 12.63 -46.95
CA VAL A 47 36.77 13.16 -46.73
C VAL A 47 37.78 12.51 -47.69
N GLN A 48 37.71 11.18 -47.88
CA GLN A 48 38.55 10.49 -48.86
C GLN A 48 38.31 10.96 -50.30
N ALA A 49 37.06 11.23 -50.68
CA ALA A 49 36.74 11.79 -51.98
C ALA A 49 37.34 13.20 -52.15
N LEU A 50 37.14 14.08 -51.16
CA LEU A 50 37.68 15.44 -51.15
C LEU A 50 39.21 15.49 -51.21
N ILE A 51 39.90 14.57 -50.51
CA ILE A 51 41.37 14.47 -50.59
C ILE A 51 41.81 14.09 -52.01
N ARG A 52 41.16 13.10 -52.64
CA ARG A 52 41.47 12.71 -54.04
C ARG A 52 41.23 13.84 -55.02
N ASP A 53 40.13 14.57 -54.86
CA ASP A 53 39.80 15.71 -55.72
C ASP A 53 40.77 16.88 -55.49
N GLN A 54 41.19 17.13 -54.25
CA GLN A 54 42.24 18.08 -53.92
C GLN A 54 43.58 17.70 -54.55
N ASP A 55 44.00 16.44 -54.48
CA ASP A 55 45.27 15.99 -55.07
C ASP A 55 45.27 16.16 -56.59
N LYS A 56 44.14 15.86 -57.24
CA LYS A 56 43.95 16.12 -58.67
C LYS A 56 44.05 17.61 -59.01
N LEU A 57 43.34 18.45 -58.24
CA LEU A 57 43.39 19.91 -58.43
C LEU A 57 44.79 20.47 -58.14
N ALA A 58 45.51 19.92 -57.14
CA ALA A 58 46.87 20.30 -56.80
C ALA A 58 47.83 20.02 -57.97
N SER A 59 47.73 18.84 -58.59
CA SER A 59 48.50 18.48 -59.77
C SER A 59 48.23 19.43 -60.93
N THR A 60 46.95 19.62 -61.28
CA THR A 60 46.55 20.50 -62.39
C THR A 60 46.97 21.95 -62.14
N LEU A 61 46.80 22.47 -60.92
CA LEU A 61 47.21 23.82 -60.56
C LEU A 61 48.73 23.98 -60.66
N LYS A 62 49.51 22.98 -60.24
CA LYS A 62 50.98 22.99 -60.35
C LYS A 62 51.43 23.03 -61.80
N GLU A 63 50.84 22.20 -62.66
CA GLU A 63 51.11 22.19 -64.10
C GLU A 63 50.77 23.53 -64.76
N GLN A 64 49.59 24.08 -64.47
CA GLN A 64 49.17 25.38 -65.00
C GLN A 64 50.06 26.52 -64.49
N LYS A 65 50.46 26.49 -63.22
CA LYS A 65 51.39 27.45 -62.64
C LYS A 65 52.76 27.40 -63.31
N GLN A 66 53.29 26.19 -63.55
CA GLN A 66 54.57 26.01 -64.25
C GLN A 66 54.48 26.54 -65.68
N SER A 67 53.43 26.17 -66.41
CA SER A 67 53.19 26.64 -67.79
C SER A 67 53.05 28.17 -67.87
N LEU A 68 52.28 28.78 -66.97
CA LEU A 68 52.11 30.23 -66.91
C LEU A 68 53.42 30.94 -66.53
N THR A 69 54.18 30.38 -65.60
CA THR A 69 55.48 30.94 -65.20
C THR A 69 56.48 30.88 -66.36
N SER A 70 56.57 29.75 -67.08
CA SER A 70 57.47 29.63 -68.23
C SER A 70 57.13 30.59 -69.36
N LEU A 71 55.84 30.82 -69.64
CA LEU A 71 55.41 31.79 -70.65
C LEU A 71 55.74 33.23 -70.25
N LEU A 72 55.63 33.57 -68.96
CA LEU A 72 55.90 34.91 -68.44
C LEU A 72 57.40 35.20 -68.27
N GLU A 73 58.25 34.17 -68.26
CA GLU A 73 59.72 34.28 -68.23
C GLU A 73 60.35 34.39 -69.62
N GLU A 74 59.58 34.26 -70.71
CA GLU A 74 60.11 34.40 -72.06
C GLU A 74 60.61 35.84 -72.34
N PRO A 75 61.74 35.99 -73.06
CA PRO A 75 62.42 37.28 -73.27
C PRO A 75 61.61 38.32 -74.08
N HIS A 76 60.46 37.92 -74.63
CA HIS A 76 59.56 38.79 -75.39
C HIS A 76 58.47 39.45 -74.51
N CYS A 77 58.42 39.18 -73.20
CA CYS A 77 57.38 39.68 -72.28
C CYS A 77 57.78 41.01 -71.61
N THR A 78 57.38 42.15 -72.17
CA THR A 78 57.63 43.48 -71.57
C THR A 78 56.57 43.79 -70.49
N TYR A 79 56.99 44.18 -69.27
CA TYR A 79 56.13 44.53 -68.11
C TYR A 79 55.36 43.40 -67.41
N CYS A 80 55.78 42.14 -67.56
CA CYS A 80 55.05 40.97 -67.03
C CYS A 80 55.27 40.67 -65.53
N MET A 81 56.15 41.41 -64.84
CA MET A 81 56.54 41.12 -63.44
C MET A 81 55.35 41.10 -62.45
N GLY A 82 54.36 41.98 -62.62
CA GLY A 82 53.19 42.00 -61.74
C GLY A 82 52.28 40.78 -61.90
N VAL A 83 52.19 40.24 -63.12
CA VAL A 83 51.42 39.03 -63.42
C VAL A 83 52.20 37.78 -62.98
N LEU A 84 53.53 37.80 -63.14
CA LEU A 84 54.44 36.75 -62.66
C LEU A 84 54.33 36.56 -61.13
N SER A 85 54.32 37.65 -60.35
CA SER A 85 54.13 37.58 -58.89
C SER A 85 52.80 36.93 -58.53
N ARG A 86 51.71 37.33 -59.19
CA ARG A 86 50.38 36.74 -58.96
C ARG A 86 50.32 35.27 -59.36
N ALA A 87 50.93 34.91 -60.49
CA ALA A 87 51.05 33.52 -60.95
C ALA A 87 51.79 32.65 -59.91
N GLN A 88 52.86 33.19 -59.33
CA GLN A 88 53.65 32.52 -58.28
C GLN A 88 52.88 32.40 -56.95
N GLU A 89 51.90 33.27 -56.69
CA GLU A 89 51.07 33.24 -55.48
C GLU A 89 49.87 32.28 -55.55
N LEU A 90 49.56 31.69 -56.72
CA LEU A 90 48.49 30.68 -56.84
C LEU A 90 48.77 29.49 -55.91
N LYS A 91 47.83 29.24 -55.01
CA LYS A 91 47.81 28.15 -54.02
C LYS A 91 46.39 27.60 -53.87
N LEU A 92 46.26 26.38 -53.36
CA LEU A 92 44.97 25.80 -53.00
C LEU A 92 44.32 26.60 -51.87
N GLY A 93 43.00 26.83 -51.99
CA GLY A 93 42.23 27.59 -51.00
C GLY A 93 41.89 26.80 -49.74
N THR A 94 41.91 25.47 -49.81
CA THR A 94 41.50 24.57 -48.71
C THR A 94 42.45 23.37 -48.63
N ASP A 95 42.69 22.88 -47.42
CA ASP A 95 43.50 21.69 -47.17
C ASP A 95 42.73 20.63 -46.36
N PHE A 96 42.18 19.65 -47.08
CA PHE A 96 41.45 18.52 -46.54
C PHE A 96 42.35 17.42 -45.94
N GLN A 97 43.68 17.49 -46.10
CA GLN A 97 44.60 16.54 -45.46
C GLN A 97 44.68 16.74 -43.94
N ASN A 98 44.35 17.94 -43.44
CA ASN A 98 44.30 18.24 -42.01
C ASN A 98 43.01 17.78 -41.32
N VAL A 99 42.06 17.18 -42.05
CA VAL A 99 40.81 16.67 -41.44
C VAL A 99 41.14 15.45 -40.57
N PRO A 100 40.78 15.44 -39.27
CA PRO A 100 41.05 14.31 -38.40
C PRO A 100 40.45 12.99 -38.90
N SER A 101 41.25 11.92 -38.89
CA SER A 101 40.77 10.60 -39.32
C SER A 101 39.77 10.01 -38.32
N VAL A 102 38.60 9.60 -38.84
CA VAL A 102 37.56 8.89 -38.09
C VAL A 102 37.79 7.37 -38.04
N GLU A 103 38.85 6.86 -38.67
CA GLU A 103 39.09 5.43 -38.84
C GLU A 103 39.34 4.69 -37.52
N LYS A 104 40.04 5.34 -36.58
CA LYS A 104 40.24 4.79 -35.22
C LYS A 104 38.91 4.64 -34.46
N VAL A 105 38.01 5.61 -34.61
CA VAL A 105 36.67 5.57 -33.99
C VAL A 105 35.86 4.45 -34.62
N LEU A 106 35.87 4.36 -35.95
CA LEU A 106 35.16 3.34 -36.71
C LEU A 106 35.63 1.91 -36.37
N LYS A 107 36.96 1.71 -36.23
CA LYS A 107 37.56 0.43 -35.82
C LYS A 107 37.14 0.02 -34.41
N ASN A 108 37.10 0.97 -33.47
CA ASN A 108 36.66 0.70 -32.11
C ASN A 108 35.16 0.37 -32.03
N LEU A 109 34.33 1.02 -32.87
CA LEU A 109 32.89 0.77 -32.92
C LEU A 109 32.51 -0.50 -33.68
N HIS A 110 33.40 -1.03 -34.52
CA HIS A 110 33.14 -2.25 -35.29
C HIS A 110 32.85 -3.48 -34.41
N GLY A 111 33.44 -3.57 -33.22
CA GLY A 111 33.15 -4.64 -32.26
C GLY A 111 31.71 -4.61 -31.72
N LEU A 112 31.08 -3.42 -31.66
CA LEU A 112 29.70 -3.25 -31.20
C LEU A 112 28.67 -3.57 -32.30
N LEU A 113 29.06 -3.51 -33.58
CA LEU A 113 28.19 -3.86 -34.71
C LEU A 113 27.94 -5.37 -34.85
N GLN A 114 28.90 -6.20 -34.41
CA GLN A 114 28.73 -7.65 -34.50
C GLN A 114 27.68 -8.18 -33.51
N THR A 115 27.42 -7.45 -32.43
CA THR A 115 26.37 -7.79 -31.49
C THR A 115 25.02 -7.30 -32.00
N ASN A 116 24.14 -8.22 -32.36
CA ASN A 116 22.77 -7.89 -32.77
C ASN A 116 21.94 -7.48 -31.54
N PHE A 117 22.04 -6.21 -31.14
CA PHE A 117 21.34 -5.66 -29.98
C PHE A 117 19.82 -5.78 -30.13
N SER A 118 19.30 -5.71 -31.35
CA SER A 118 17.87 -5.90 -31.64
C SER A 118 17.41 -7.31 -31.24
N GLU A 119 18.18 -8.34 -31.59
CA GLU A 119 17.92 -9.72 -31.18
C GLU A 119 18.01 -9.89 -29.67
N MET A 120 19.00 -9.25 -29.03
CA MET A 120 19.18 -9.31 -27.58
C MET A 120 18.00 -8.68 -26.82
N ILE A 121 17.51 -7.52 -27.29
CA ILE A 121 16.32 -6.85 -26.74
C ILE A 121 15.08 -7.72 -26.92
N HIS A 122 14.91 -8.32 -28.10
CA HIS A 122 13.79 -9.22 -28.37
C HIS A 122 13.81 -10.46 -27.46
N LYS A 123 14.98 -11.06 -27.28
CA LYS A 123 15.19 -12.19 -26.37
C LYS A 123 14.90 -11.81 -24.92
N ALA A 124 15.33 -10.62 -24.48
CA ALA A 124 15.04 -10.11 -23.14
C ALA A 124 13.53 -9.91 -22.93
N ASN A 125 12.81 -9.36 -23.92
CA ASN A 125 11.37 -9.20 -23.87
C ASN A 125 10.63 -10.54 -23.77
N ASN A 126 11.05 -11.52 -24.57
CA ASN A 126 10.46 -12.86 -24.52
C ASN A 126 10.72 -13.55 -23.17
N SER A 127 11.94 -13.42 -22.64
CA SER A 127 12.29 -13.97 -21.33
C SER A 127 11.48 -13.32 -20.20
N PHE A 128 11.23 -12.00 -20.29
CA PHE A 128 10.42 -11.29 -19.32
C PHE A 128 8.96 -11.76 -19.36
N ASN A 129 8.36 -11.89 -20.55
CA ASN A 129 6.99 -12.37 -20.70
C ASN A 129 6.80 -13.86 -20.31
N ALA A 130 7.87 -14.64 -20.22
CA ALA A 130 7.85 -16.03 -19.77
C ALA A 130 7.88 -16.21 -18.24
N ILE A 131 8.07 -15.15 -17.45
CA ILE A 131 8.18 -15.21 -15.98
C ILE A 131 7.01 -15.97 -15.32
N PRO A 132 5.73 -15.76 -15.71
CA PRO A 132 4.61 -16.50 -15.12
C PRO A 132 4.71 -18.01 -15.32
N GLN A 133 5.11 -18.45 -16.52
CA GLN A 133 5.29 -19.86 -16.85
C GLN A 133 6.46 -20.48 -16.07
N PHE A 134 7.60 -19.79 -15.98
CA PHE A 134 8.74 -20.26 -15.20
C PHE A 134 8.42 -20.39 -13.70
N THR A 135 7.57 -19.51 -13.18
CA THR A 135 7.15 -19.54 -11.77
C THR A 135 6.29 -20.78 -11.48
N VAL A 136 5.37 -21.14 -12.39
CA VAL A 136 4.61 -22.39 -12.31
C VAL A 136 5.53 -23.60 -12.31
N MET A 137 6.51 -23.65 -13.22
CA MET A 137 7.43 -24.78 -13.32
C MET A 137 8.28 -24.96 -12.07
N LYS A 138 8.85 -23.86 -11.53
CA LYS A 138 9.69 -23.92 -10.32
C LYS A 138 8.90 -24.20 -9.04
N MET A 139 7.71 -23.64 -8.90
CA MET A 139 6.88 -23.84 -7.71
C MET A 139 6.10 -25.15 -7.72
N ASN A 140 6.08 -25.91 -8.83
CA ASN A 140 5.39 -27.18 -8.90
C ASN A 140 5.82 -28.13 -7.77
N LYS A 141 7.14 -28.22 -7.49
CA LYS A 141 7.67 -29.06 -6.41
C LYS A 141 7.20 -28.59 -5.02
N VAL A 142 7.27 -27.29 -4.75
CA VAL A 142 6.86 -26.68 -3.46
C VAL A 142 5.36 -26.83 -3.23
N VAL A 143 4.54 -26.63 -4.26
CA VAL A 143 3.08 -26.80 -4.18
C VAL A 143 2.71 -28.28 -3.96
N GLN A 144 3.44 -29.21 -4.58
CA GLN A 144 3.24 -30.65 -4.35
C GLN A 144 3.65 -31.09 -2.94
N GLU A 145 4.76 -30.57 -2.41
CA GLU A 145 5.18 -30.83 -1.03
C GLU A 145 4.18 -30.24 -0.02
N LEU A 146 3.74 -28.99 -0.23
CA LEU A 146 2.73 -28.36 0.63
C LEU A 146 1.40 -29.11 0.60
N LYS A 147 0.97 -29.59 -0.58
CA LYS A 147 -0.24 -30.40 -0.71
C LYS A 147 -0.13 -31.72 0.08
N LYS A 148 1.02 -32.40 -0.02
CA LYS A 148 1.28 -33.63 0.77
C LYS A 148 1.30 -33.37 2.27
N ASP A 149 1.86 -32.23 2.70
CA ASP A 149 1.90 -31.87 4.11
C ASP A 149 0.51 -31.52 4.65
N VAL A 150 -0.33 -30.85 3.83
CA VAL A 150 -1.73 -30.59 4.16
C VAL A 150 -2.55 -31.88 4.21
N GLU A 151 -2.37 -32.80 3.26
CA GLU A 151 -3.02 -34.12 3.28
C GLU A 151 -2.58 -34.95 4.50
N ARG A 152 -1.29 -34.89 4.86
CA ARG A 152 -0.76 -35.56 6.05
C ARG A 152 -1.28 -34.92 7.35
N ALA A 153 -1.43 -33.61 7.39
CA ALA A 153 -2.04 -32.90 8.51
C ALA A 153 -3.52 -33.24 8.63
N ALA A 154 -4.27 -33.28 7.52
CA ALA A 154 -5.66 -33.69 7.48
C ALA A 154 -5.83 -35.15 7.95
N GLN A 155 -4.97 -36.07 7.51
CA GLN A 155 -4.96 -37.45 7.99
C GLN A 155 -4.62 -37.57 9.47
N LYS A 156 -3.69 -36.76 9.99
CA LYS A 156 -3.40 -36.70 11.43
C LYS A 156 -4.57 -36.14 12.21
N VAL A 157 -5.27 -35.13 11.69
CA VAL A 157 -6.48 -34.58 12.33
C VAL A 157 -7.62 -35.61 12.30
N GLN A 158 -7.75 -36.39 11.22
CA GLN A 158 -8.76 -37.43 11.09
C GLN A 158 -8.46 -38.64 11.98
N PHE A 159 -7.19 -39.04 12.08
CA PHE A 159 -6.73 -40.06 13.01
C PHE A 159 -6.88 -39.61 14.47
N VAL A 160 -6.62 -38.33 14.77
CA VAL A 160 -6.88 -37.75 16.11
C VAL A 160 -8.38 -37.65 16.37
N ALA A 161 -9.22 -37.38 15.36
CA ALA A 161 -10.68 -37.39 15.50
C ALA A 161 -11.25 -38.81 15.70
N ASP A 162 -10.60 -39.84 15.14
CA ASP A 162 -10.99 -41.24 15.32
C ASP A 162 -10.43 -41.86 16.62
N ASP A 163 -9.29 -41.37 17.13
CA ASP A 163 -8.63 -41.87 18.36
C ASP A 163 -8.99 -41.03 19.63
N PHE A 164 -9.62 -39.86 19.47
CA PHE A 164 -10.26 -39.13 20.58
C PHE A 164 -11.77 -39.45 20.64
N PRO A 165 -12.25 -40.24 21.61
CA PRO A 165 -13.67 -40.39 21.86
C PRO A 165 -14.19 -39.15 22.61
N ILE A 166 -14.35 -38.03 21.89
CA ILE A 166 -14.97 -36.80 22.41
C ILE A 166 -16.44 -37.04 22.82
N SER A 167 -17.08 -38.16 22.44
CA SER A 167 -18.45 -38.44 22.89
C SER A 167 -18.53 -38.90 24.35
N ASP A 168 -17.56 -39.68 24.84
CA ASP A 168 -17.74 -40.43 26.08
C ASP A 168 -17.19 -39.70 27.31
N GLN A 169 -16.14 -38.89 27.15
CA GLN A 169 -15.54 -38.15 28.27
C GLN A 169 -16.17 -36.78 28.49
N THR A 170 -16.69 -36.13 27.44
CA THR A 170 -17.35 -34.82 27.51
C THR A 170 -18.86 -34.90 27.69
N ARG A 171 -19.48 -36.09 27.63
CA ARG A 171 -20.92 -36.26 27.92
C ARG A 171 -21.36 -35.68 29.26
N PRO A 172 -20.71 -35.96 30.41
CA PRO A 172 -21.10 -35.39 31.69
C PRO A 172 -20.91 -33.87 31.75
N MET A 173 -19.85 -33.33 31.14
CA MET A 173 -19.66 -31.87 31.02
C MET A 173 -20.72 -31.21 30.14
N ASN A 174 -21.06 -31.82 29.01
CA ASN A 174 -22.03 -31.29 28.06
C ASN A 174 -23.46 -31.39 28.63
N GLU A 175 -23.79 -32.46 29.34
CA GLU A 175 -25.05 -32.60 30.08
C GLU A 175 -25.15 -31.59 31.24
N ALA A 176 -24.05 -31.36 31.96
CA ALA A 176 -23.99 -30.35 33.02
C ALA A 176 -24.07 -28.92 32.48
N LEU A 177 -23.38 -28.62 31.37
CA LEU A 177 -23.49 -27.34 30.66
C LEU A 177 -24.90 -27.13 30.12
N ALA A 178 -25.49 -28.15 29.47
CA ALA A 178 -26.85 -28.07 28.95
C ALA A 178 -27.87 -27.87 30.07
N LYS A 179 -27.67 -28.51 31.24
CA LYS A 179 -28.52 -28.31 32.42
C LYS A 179 -28.33 -26.93 33.04
N ALA A 180 -27.10 -26.43 33.13
CA ALA A 180 -26.81 -25.06 33.58
C ALA A 180 -27.38 -24.01 32.62
N GLU A 181 -27.28 -24.24 31.31
CA GLU A 181 -27.86 -23.39 30.27
C GLU A 181 -29.39 -23.40 30.33
N ASN A 182 -30.01 -24.57 30.54
CA ASN A 182 -31.47 -24.65 30.68
C ASN A 182 -31.98 -23.98 31.97
N MET A 183 -31.19 -24.07 33.06
CA MET A 183 -31.48 -23.35 34.32
C MET A 183 -31.24 -21.84 34.19
N SER A 184 -30.29 -21.41 33.35
CA SER A 184 -30.01 -19.98 33.12
C SER A 184 -30.89 -19.36 32.04
N ARG A 185 -31.45 -20.15 31.10
CA ARG A 185 -32.38 -19.70 30.05
C ARG A 185 -33.57 -18.88 30.54
N PRO A 186 -34.28 -19.22 31.64
CA PRO A 186 -35.33 -18.34 32.18
C PRO A 186 -34.76 -17.00 32.66
N PHE A 187 -33.60 -16.98 33.32
CA PHE A 187 -32.93 -15.74 33.71
C PHE A 187 -32.47 -14.91 32.50
N LEU A 188 -31.93 -15.53 31.46
CA LEU A 188 -31.50 -14.85 30.23
C LEU A 188 -32.68 -14.31 29.41
N LYS A 189 -33.84 -14.97 29.43
CA LYS A 189 -35.08 -14.44 28.83
C LYS A 189 -35.59 -13.20 29.56
N GLU A 190 -35.41 -13.12 30.88
CA GLU A 190 -35.77 -11.96 31.71
C GLU A 190 -34.80 -10.78 31.54
N VAL A 191 -33.53 -11.05 31.19
CA VAL A 191 -32.50 -10.00 30.97
C VAL A 191 -32.63 -9.32 29.59
N LYS A 192 -33.17 -10.03 28.60
CA LYS A 192 -33.41 -9.47 27.25
C LYS A 192 -34.30 -8.20 27.23
N PRO A 193 -35.45 -8.13 27.93
CA PRO A 193 -36.24 -6.90 27.98
C PRO A 193 -35.54 -5.77 28.76
N PHE A 194 -34.67 -6.09 29.73
CA PHE A 194 -33.90 -5.09 30.46
C PHE A 194 -32.89 -4.36 29.56
N GLU A 195 -32.24 -5.07 28.65
CA GLU A 195 -31.33 -4.45 27.68
C GLU A 195 -32.07 -3.50 26.72
N THR A 196 -33.24 -3.92 26.22
CA THR A 196 -34.10 -3.09 25.38
C THR A 196 -34.58 -1.85 26.14
N TYR A 197 -35.02 -2.00 27.39
CA TYR A 197 -35.45 -0.87 28.22
C TYR A 197 -34.30 0.12 28.49
N ARG A 198 -33.11 -0.38 28.80
CA ARG A 198 -31.90 0.44 28.98
C ARG A 198 -31.53 1.22 27.72
N TRP A 199 -31.63 0.59 26.54
CA TRP A 199 -31.34 1.24 25.27
C TRP A 199 -32.37 2.33 24.92
N ILE A 200 -33.67 2.07 25.16
CA ILE A 200 -34.74 3.06 24.96
C ILE A 200 -34.57 4.23 25.93
N ALA A 201 -34.36 3.96 27.22
CA ALA A 201 -34.17 4.99 28.24
C ALA A 201 -32.95 5.88 27.93
N GLY A 202 -31.83 5.28 27.50
CA GLY A 202 -30.66 6.03 27.06
C GLY A 202 -30.92 6.90 25.83
N THR A 203 -31.65 6.38 24.84
CA THR A 203 -32.00 7.13 23.63
C THR A 203 -32.89 8.34 23.94
N ILE A 204 -33.89 8.17 24.82
CA ILE A 204 -34.75 9.26 25.28
C ILE A 204 -33.93 10.31 26.04
N ALA A 205 -33.08 9.88 26.98
CA ALA A 205 -32.23 10.79 27.75
C ALA A 205 -31.30 11.61 26.85
N CYS A 206 -30.65 10.97 25.86
CA CYS A 206 -29.81 11.66 24.88
C CYS A 206 -30.60 12.68 24.05
N THR A 207 -31.81 12.33 23.62
CA THR A 207 -32.68 13.23 22.83
C THR A 207 -33.06 14.46 23.63
N VAL A 208 -33.43 14.29 24.91
CA VAL A 208 -33.77 15.39 25.81
C VAL A 208 -32.58 16.33 26.04
N ILE A 209 -31.39 15.77 26.30
CA ILE A 209 -30.17 16.57 26.49
C ILE A 209 -29.83 17.36 25.21
N LEU A 210 -29.90 16.71 24.04
CA LEU A 210 -29.64 17.38 22.76
C LEU A 210 -30.65 18.50 22.49
N LEU A 211 -31.93 18.30 22.79
CA LEU A 211 -32.94 19.33 22.64
C LEU A 211 -32.65 20.55 23.54
N ILE A 212 -32.28 20.33 24.79
CA ILE A 212 -31.88 21.40 25.72
C ILE A 212 -30.69 22.18 25.17
N VAL A 213 -29.64 21.47 24.75
CA VAL A 213 -28.44 22.09 24.16
C VAL A 213 -28.80 22.87 22.91
N PHE A 214 -29.63 22.30 22.04
CA PHE A 214 -30.09 22.94 20.80
C PHE A 214 -30.86 24.24 21.08
N CYS A 215 -31.81 24.25 22.01
CA CYS A 215 -32.53 25.47 22.42
C CYS A 215 -31.57 26.53 22.97
N ASN A 216 -30.59 26.14 23.79
CA ASN A 216 -29.59 27.06 24.32
C ASN A 216 -28.68 27.64 23.23
N VAL A 217 -28.21 26.81 22.30
CA VAL A 217 -27.36 27.25 21.18
C VAL A 217 -28.12 28.19 20.26
N LEU A 218 -29.35 27.88 19.88
CA LEU A 218 -30.19 28.78 19.07
C LEU A 218 -30.49 30.08 19.81
N GLY A 219 -30.82 29.99 21.10
CA GLY A 219 -31.08 31.16 21.93
C GLY A 219 -29.88 32.10 22.02
N LEU A 220 -28.69 31.55 22.25
CA LEU A 220 -27.43 32.30 22.24
C LEU A 220 -27.09 32.85 20.86
N SER A 221 -27.30 32.07 19.79
CA SER A 221 -26.97 32.48 18.41
C SER A 221 -27.87 33.62 17.94
N PHE A 222 -29.18 33.54 18.17
CA PHE A 222 -30.10 34.64 17.85
C PHE A 222 -29.88 35.86 18.78
N GLY A 223 -29.51 35.63 20.04
CA GLY A 223 -29.13 36.70 20.96
C GLY A 223 -27.89 37.47 20.50
N THR A 224 -26.81 36.77 20.12
CA THR A 224 -25.57 37.41 19.64
C THR A 224 -25.73 38.02 18.25
N TYR A 225 -26.42 37.34 17.34
CA TYR A 225 -26.69 37.86 16.00
C TYR A 225 -27.57 39.12 16.05
N GLY A 226 -28.54 39.17 16.96
CA GLY A 226 -29.31 40.39 17.25
C GLY A 226 -28.43 41.54 17.70
N LEU A 227 -27.43 41.30 18.55
CA LEU A 227 -26.51 42.36 19.01
C LEU A 227 -25.58 42.90 17.90
N VAL A 228 -25.21 42.07 16.92
CA VAL A 228 -24.27 42.42 15.84
C VAL A 228 -24.96 43.16 14.69
N VAL A 229 -26.18 42.77 14.31
CA VAL A 229 -26.94 43.38 13.20
C VAL A 229 -27.87 44.47 13.75
N ARG A 230 -27.26 45.57 14.22
CA ARG A 230 -27.98 46.71 14.81
C ARG A 230 -28.24 47.81 13.79
N GLU A 231 -28.84 47.45 12.65
CA GLU A 231 -29.15 48.38 11.56
C GLU A 231 -30.58 48.93 11.64
N ASP A 232 -31.57 48.08 12.00
CA ASP A 232 -32.98 48.49 12.13
C ASP A 232 -33.56 48.13 13.52
N PRO A 233 -34.22 49.08 14.22
CA PRO A 233 -34.71 48.87 15.58
C PRO A 233 -35.83 47.81 15.69
N SER A 234 -36.64 47.60 14.65
CA SER A 234 -37.76 46.64 14.64
C SER A 234 -37.32 45.18 14.44
N ASP A 235 -36.33 44.94 13.58
CA ASP A 235 -35.84 43.58 13.28
C ASP A 235 -34.93 43.03 14.39
N TYR A 236 -34.23 43.95 15.07
CA TYR A 236 -33.48 43.67 16.29
C TYR A 236 -34.37 43.10 17.41
N GLU A 237 -35.50 43.78 17.67
CA GLU A 237 -36.41 43.43 18.76
C GLU A 237 -37.02 42.04 18.57
N SER A 238 -37.45 41.71 17.35
CA SER A 238 -38.04 40.41 17.00
C SER A 238 -37.05 39.24 17.14
N ARG A 239 -35.81 39.41 16.67
CA ARG A 239 -34.78 38.33 16.72
C ARG A 239 -34.24 38.13 18.14
N ALA A 240 -34.04 39.21 18.89
CA ALA A 240 -33.65 39.14 20.29
C ALA A 240 -34.76 38.51 21.15
N GLU A 241 -36.03 38.83 20.89
CA GLU A 241 -37.18 38.22 21.57
C GLU A 241 -37.27 36.72 21.26
N ALA A 242 -37.06 36.30 20.01
CA ALA A 242 -37.00 34.89 19.63
C ALA A 242 -35.86 34.16 20.36
N GLY A 243 -34.65 34.76 20.40
CA GLY A 243 -33.52 34.21 21.15
C GLY A 243 -33.81 34.05 22.65
N ALA A 244 -34.40 35.07 23.27
CA ALA A 244 -34.80 35.03 24.67
C ALA A 244 -35.84 33.93 24.95
N LYS A 245 -36.84 33.77 24.08
CA LYS A 245 -37.82 32.67 24.18
C LYS A 245 -37.15 31.30 24.12
N PHE A 246 -36.19 31.08 23.21
CA PHE A 246 -35.45 29.82 23.14
C PHE A 246 -34.61 29.53 24.38
N LEU A 247 -33.99 30.55 24.99
CA LEU A 247 -33.27 30.41 26.26
C LEU A 247 -34.20 30.06 27.42
N ILE A 248 -35.35 30.73 27.53
CA ILE A 248 -36.35 30.44 28.55
C ILE A 248 -36.88 29.01 28.42
N ILE A 249 -37.15 28.57 27.18
CA ILE A 249 -37.57 27.19 26.89
C ILE A 249 -36.46 26.19 27.29
N GLY A 250 -35.20 26.48 26.94
CA GLY A 250 -34.05 25.66 27.30
C GLY A 250 -33.86 25.49 28.81
N VAL A 251 -33.95 26.60 29.57
CA VAL A 251 -33.87 26.57 31.04
C VAL A 251 -35.07 25.84 31.65
N THR A 252 -36.27 26.03 31.11
CA THR A 252 -37.49 25.35 31.58
C THR A 252 -37.38 23.84 31.41
N PHE A 253 -36.96 23.37 30.24
CA PHE A 253 -36.71 21.93 30.02
C PHE A 253 -35.57 21.40 30.88
N SER A 254 -34.50 22.17 31.08
CA SER A 254 -33.41 21.79 31.97
C SER A 254 -33.91 21.54 33.39
N PHE A 255 -34.73 22.43 33.93
CA PHE A 255 -35.30 22.28 35.27
C PHE A 255 -36.26 21.07 35.34
N PHE A 256 -37.14 20.93 34.35
CA PHE A 256 -38.13 19.86 34.31
C PHE A 256 -37.51 18.45 34.23
N PHE A 257 -36.44 18.29 33.43
CA PHE A 257 -35.79 16.99 33.24
C PHE A 257 -34.59 16.74 34.16
N SER A 258 -34.11 17.74 34.90
CA SER A 258 -32.94 17.63 35.78
C SER A 258 -33.11 16.50 36.80
N TRP A 259 -34.21 16.48 37.54
CA TRP A 259 -34.44 15.46 38.58
C TRP A 259 -34.51 14.03 38.01
N ILE A 260 -35.11 13.87 36.81
CA ILE A 260 -35.19 12.58 36.12
C ILE A 260 -33.80 12.10 35.69
N LEU A 261 -32.99 12.98 35.10
CA LEU A 261 -31.62 12.66 34.69
C LEU A 261 -30.74 12.31 35.90
N ILE A 262 -30.87 13.06 37.00
CA ILE A 262 -30.15 12.78 38.25
C ILE A 262 -30.53 11.40 38.79
N LEU A 263 -31.83 11.07 38.87
CA LEU A 263 -32.28 9.76 39.34
C LEU A 263 -31.81 8.61 38.43
N LEU A 264 -31.85 8.81 37.11
CA LEU A 264 -31.38 7.82 36.14
C LEU A 264 -29.87 7.55 36.30
N VAL A 265 -29.07 8.60 36.40
CA VAL A 265 -27.61 8.45 36.57
C VAL A 265 -27.29 7.83 37.94
N ALA A 266 -27.94 8.29 39.01
CA ALA A 266 -27.73 7.76 40.35
C ALA A 266 -28.08 6.27 40.46
N SER A 267 -29.24 5.86 39.94
CA SER A 267 -29.66 4.45 39.95
C SER A 267 -28.73 3.57 39.10
N THR A 268 -28.35 4.02 37.90
CA THR A 268 -27.41 3.30 37.03
C THR A 268 -26.03 3.18 37.68
N PHE A 269 -25.56 4.22 38.35
CA PHE A 269 -24.28 4.21 39.06
C PHE A 269 -24.31 3.29 40.28
N LEU A 270 -25.40 3.31 41.07
CA LEU A 270 -25.55 2.40 42.20
C LEU A 270 -25.56 0.95 41.73
N ILE A 271 -26.38 0.60 40.74
CA ILE A 271 -26.47 -0.78 40.25
C ILE A 271 -25.15 -1.18 39.57
N GLY A 272 -24.68 -0.39 38.61
CA GLY A 272 -23.47 -0.68 37.84
C GLY A 272 -22.20 -0.70 38.69
N GLY A 273 -22.06 0.25 39.63
CA GLY A 273 -20.92 0.33 40.53
C GLY A 273 -20.86 -0.83 41.52
N ASN A 274 -22.01 -1.26 42.05
CA ASN A 274 -22.08 -2.44 42.91
C ASN A 274 -21.79 -3.72 42.13
N ILE A 275 -22.37 -3.91 40.94
CA ILE A 275 -22.08 -5.07 40.09
C ILE A 275 -20.58 -5.12 39.74
N GLN A 276 -19.99 -3.97 39.36
CA GLN A 276 -18.58 -3.89 39.02
C GLN A 276 -17.68 -4.25 40.21
N THR A 277 -18.05 -3.82 41.41
CA THR A 277 -17.22 -4.00 42.62
C THR A 277 -17.41 -5.37 43.26
N LEU A 278 -18.64 -5.87 43.37
CA LEU A 278 -18.95 -7.13 44.04
C LEU A 278 -18.84 -8.35 43.12
N VAL A 279 -19.05 -8.19 41.82
CA VAL A 279 -19.12 -9.32 40.87
C VAL A 279 -17.99 -9.26 39.85
N CYS A 280 -17.90 -8.20 39.04
CA CYS A 280 -16.96 -8.16 37.92
C CYS A 280 -15.49 -8.16 38.35
N LYS A 281 -15.13 -7.37 39.38
CA LYS A 281 -13.76 -7.32 39.92
C LYS A 281 -13.32 -8.64 40.54
N PRO A 282 -14.10 -9.27 41.44
CA PRO A 282 -13.76 -10.59 42.00
C PRO A 282 -13.77 -11.72 40.95
N TRP A 283 -14.56 -11.59 39.89
CA TRP A 283 -14.55 -12.51 38.76
C TRP A 283 -13.26 -12.39 37.93
N ALA A 284 -12.88 -11.17 37.57
CA ALA A 284 -11.68 -10.89 36.78
C ALA A 284 -10.38 -11.22 37.51
N SER A 285 -10.35 -11.00 38.83
CA SER A 285 -9.20 -11.31 39.71
C SER A 285 -9.11 -12.78 40.12
N GLN A 286 -10.07 -13.61 39.69
CA GLN A 286 -10.17 -15.04 40.04
C GLN A 286 -10.44 -15.31 41.53
N GLU A 287 -10.76 -14.28 42.32
CA GLU A 287 -11.07 -14.41 43.74
C GLU A 287 -12.38 -15.18 43.97
N ILE A 288 -13.35 -15.06 43.06
CA ILE A 288 -14.60 -15.85 43.11
C ILE A 288 -14.31 -17.35 42.98
N PHE A 289 -13.39 -17.74 42.09
CA PHE A 289 -13.05 -19.16 41.91
C PHE A 289 -12.31 -19.71 43.13
N ARG A 290 -11.42 -18.91 43.75
CA ARG A 290 -10.78 -19.27 45.02
C ARG A 290 -11.78 -19.39 46.18
N PHE A 291 -12.77 -18.50 46.25
CA PHE A 291 -13.83 -18.55 47.24
C PHE A 291 -14.70 -19.81 47.08
N ILE A 292 -14.99 -20.21 45.84
CA ILE A 292 -15.75 -21.42 45.50
C ILE A 292 -14.94 -22.69 45.77
N ASP A 293 -13.63 -22.69 45.49
CA ASP A 293 -12.74 -23.82 45.72
C ASP A 293 -12.41 -24.03 47.22
N THR A 294 -12.73 -23.08 48.10
CA THR A 294 -12.45 -23.17 49.55
C THR A 294 -13.49 -24.06 50.25
N PRO A 295 -13.07 -25.17 50.89
CA PRO A 295 -14.00 -26.09 51.55
C PRO A 295 -14.70 -25.42 52.74
N GLY A 296 -16.04 -25.52 52.79
CA GLY A 296 -16.89 -24.96 53.86
C GLY A 296 -17.64 -23.68 53.51
N ASN A 297 -17.36 -23.07 52.35
CA ASN A 297 -17.98 -21.82 51.93
C ASN A 297 -19.24 -21.99 51.06
N LEU A 298 -19.42 -23.18 50.47
CA LEU A 298 -20.63 -23.56 49.75
C LEU A 298 -21.47 -24.53 50.59
N PRO A 299 -22.82 -24.46 50.46
CA PRO A 299 -23.68 -25.46 51.07
C PRO A 299 -23.33 -26.86 50.54
N PRO A 300 -23.38 -27.91 51.39
CA PRO A 300 -23.01 -29.27 51.01
C PRO A 300 -23.85 -29.89 49.87
N SER A 301 -24.95 -29.24 49.48
CA SER A 301 -25.76 -29.59 48.32
C SER A 301 -25.17 -29.17 46.96
N MET A 302 -24.11 -28.36 46.94
CA MET A 302 -23.57 -27.74 45.72
C MET A 302 -22.10 -28.09 45.52
N ASN A 303 -21.82 -29.36 45.21
CA ASN A 303 -20.48 -29.84 44.91
C ASN A 303 -20.15 -29.60 43.43
N VAL A 304 -19.61 -28.41 43.13
CA VAL A 304 -19.39 -27.91 41.76
C VAL A 304 -18.42 -28.82 40.97
N SER A 305 -17.44 -29.43 41.64
CA SER A 305 -16.50 -30.40 41.05
C SER A 305 -17.23 -31.63 40.48
N GLN A 306 -18.20 -32.16 41.21
CA GLN A 306 -18.99 -33.32 40.82
C GLN A 306 -19.98 -33.00 39.70
N TYR A 307 -20.59 -31.81 39.72
CA TYR A 307 -21.48 -31.36 38.65
C TYR A 307 -20.75 -31.08 37.34
N LEU A 308 -19.53 -30.53 37.39
CA LEU A 308 -18.74 -30.22 36.20
C LEU A 308 -17.96 -31.44 35.65
N GLY A 309 -18.10 -32.62 36.25
CA GLY A 309 -17.37 -33.82 35.83
C GLY A 309 -15.84 -33.71 35.96
N LEU A 310 -15.36 -32.76 36.78
CA LEU A 310 -13.94 -32.60 37.04
C LEU A 310 -13.43 -33.83 37.80
N LYS A 311 -12.30 -34.40 37.37
CA LYS A 311 -11.59 -35.43 38.16
C LYS A 311 -11.41 -34.90 39.59
N GLN A 312 -11.57 -35.76 40.59
CA GLN A 312 -11.57 -35.46 42.04
C GLN A 312 -10.36 -34.64 42.58
N ASN A 313 -9.36 -34.34 41.74
CA ASN A 313 -8.13 -33.63 42.11
C ASN A 313 -7.93 -32.29 41.35
N LEU A 314 -8.92 -31.81 40.59
CA LEU A 314 -8.80 -30.56 39.82
C LEU A 314 -9.64 -29.44 40.45
N ASN A 315 -8.96 -28.40 40.94
CA ASN A 315 -9.58 -27.17 41.41
C ASN A 315 -10.08 -26.33 40.23
N LEU A 316 -11.22 -25.66 40.37
CA LEU A 316 -11.83 -24.85 39.30
C LEU A 316 -10.89 -23.72 38.84
N THR A 317 -10.15 -23.14 39.78
CA THR A 317 -9.11 -22.13 39.50
C THR A 317 -8.03 -22.67 38.58
N SER A 318 -7.59 -23.92 38.79
CA SER A 318 -6.54 -24.55 37.99
C SER A 318 -7.03 -24.93 36.59
N ALA A 319 -8.27 -25.43 36.49
CA ALA A 319 -8.90 -25.75 35.21
C ALA A 319 -9.11 -24.49 34.36
N TYR A 320 -9.56 -23.39 34.97
CA TYR A 320 -9.70 -22.10 34.30
C TYR A 320 -8.36 -21.56 33.78
N GLN A 321 -7.29 -21.63 34.58
CA GLN A 321 -5.96 -21.16 34.17
C GLN A 321 -5.37 -22.00 33.04
N GLN A 322 -5.55 -23.33 33.06
CA GLN A 322 -5.10 -24.21 31.98
C GLN A 322 -5.83 -23.90 30.66
N CYS A 323 -7.16 -23.73 30.71
CA CYS A 323 -7.95 -23.34 29.55
C CYS A 323 -7.54 -21.94 29.02
N LYS A 324 -7.33 -20.96 29.90
CA LYS A 324 -6.85 -19.62 29.52
C LYS A 324 -5.49 -19.66 28.79
N ASN A 325 -4.62 -20.60 29.18
CA ASN A 325 -3.30 -20.76 28.57
C ASN A 325 -3.32 -21.64 27.31
N GLY A 326 -4.51 -22.01 26.81
CA GLY A 326 -4.67 -22.84 25.61
C GLY A 326 -4.22 -24.29 25.82
N ALA A 327 -4.08 -24.75 27.06
CA ALA A 327 -3.85 -26.15 27.34
C ALA A 327 -5.17 -26.92 27.13
N GLY A 328 -5.11 -27.99 26.34
CA GLY A 328 -6.19 -28.98 26.31
C GLY A 328 -6.29 -29.63 27.68
N LEU A 329 -7.50 -29.67 28.24
CA LEU A 329 -7.82 -30.37 29.49
C LEU A 329 -7.66 -31.89 29.34
#